data_AF-A0AB38SQH1-F1
#
_entry.id   AF-A0AB38SQH1-F1
#
_cell.length_a   1.000
_cell.length_b   1.000
_cell.length_c   1.000
_cell.angle_alpha   90.00
_cell.angle_beta   90.00
_cell.angle_gamma   90.00
#
_symmetry.space_group_name_H-M   'P 1'
#
loop_
_entity.id
_entity.type
_entity.pdbx_description
1 polymer ?
#
loop_
_entity_poly.entity_id
_entity_poly.type
_entity_poly.pdbx_seq_one_letter_code
_entity_poly.pdbx_strand_id
1 'polypeptide(L)'
;MAAQAAAAVAVSKPVPVDPVIPPDASGAAARLNELRGDPAWLNEYLGGSVRHAKEMRDLRAVIDRGGNPDVDRAIAGVLDDAPIQTSKRMTMIGTAEMLRERGVSDTGVIRQVLAGDSVTPQEHAAAMETKARLMNDQAFVARYTAGDGEAKRQMTLLNVIISSSIKVAAA
;
A
#
# COMPACT_ATOMS: atom_id res chain seq x y z
N MET A 1 -40.86 -44.14 22.60
CA MET A 1 -39.44 -44.39 22.24
C MET A 1 -39.33 -44.17 20.73
N ALA A 2 -39.07 -42.96 20.27
CA ALA A 2 -37.78 -42.27 20.19
C ALA A 2 -36.87 -42.88 19.10
N ALA A 3 -36.75 -42.18 17.96
CA ALA A 3 -35.51 -42.00 17.20
C ALA A 3 -35.74 -41.03 16.02
N GLN A 4 -35.49 -39.74 16.26
CA GLN A 4 -35.20 -38.78 15.18
C GLN A 4 -33.77 -39.07 14.70
N ALA A 5 -33.59 -39.41 13.42
CA ALA A 5 -32.29 -39.43 12.77
C ALA A 5 -32.04 -38.02 12.18
N ALA A 6 -31.29 -37.20 12.91
CA ALA A 6 -30.75 -35.96 12.38
C ALA A 6 -29.63 -36.28 11.39
N ALA A 7 -29.88 -36.06 10.10
CA ALA A 7 -28.84 -36.09 9.08
C ALA A 7 -27.92 -34.89 9.28
N ALA A 8 -26.72 -35.15 9.79
CA ALA A 8 -25.65 -34.15 9.83
C ALA A 8 -25.24 -33.84 8.38
N VAL A 9 -25.64 -32.66 7.90
CA VAL A 9 -25.06 -32.07 6.69
C VAL A 9 -23.61 -31.75 7.01
N ALA A 10 -22.70 -32.60 6.52
CA ALA A 10 -21.28 -32.29 6.50
C ALA A 10 -21.08 -31.05 5.63
N VAL A 11 -20.87 -29.90 6.29
CA VAL A 11 -20.39 -28.69 5.62
C VAL A 11 -18.97 -28.99 5.16
N SER A 12 -18.84 -29.39 3.91
CA SER A 12 -17.57 -29.53 3.22
C SER A 12 -16.83 -28.20 3.29
N LYS A 13 -15.73 -28.16 4.05
CA LYS A 13 -14.78 -27.03 4.11
C LYS A 13 -14.36 -26.72 2.66
N PRO A 14 -14.54 -25.48 2.16
CA PRO A 14 -14.18 -25.15 0.79
C PRO A 14 -12.68 -25.42 0.58
N VAL A 15 -12.35 -26.11 -0.51
CA VAL A 15 -10.97 -26.38 -0.92
C VAL A 15 -10.27 -25.02 -1.08
N PRO A 16 -9.13 -24.77 -0.41
CA PRO A 16 -8.42 -23.51 -0.55
C PRO A 16 -7.95 -23.36 -2.00
N VAL A 17 -8.46 -22.34 -2.70
CA VAL A 17 -7.98 -21.94 -4.04
C VAL A 17 -6.48 -21.66 -3.95
N ASP A 18 -5.72 -22.12 -4.96
CA ASP A 18 -4.28 -21.87 -5.01
C ASP A 18 -3.98 -20.37 -5.00
N PRO A 19 -2.96 -19.91 -4.26
CA PRO A 19 -2.60 -18.50 -4.21
C PRO A 19 -2.25 -17.97 -5.61
N VAL A 20 -2.96 -16.93 -6.05
CA VAL A 20 -2.60 -16.19 -7.27
C VAL A 20 -1.46 -15.25 -6.89
N ILE A 21 -0.24 -15.57 -7.33
CA ILE A 21 0.94 -14.71 -7.16
C ILE A 21 0.91 -13.64 -8.25
N PRO A 22 0.78 -12.35 -7.91
CA PRO A 22 0.83 -11.29 -8.90
C PRO A 22 2.19 -11.28 -9.62
N PRO A 23 2.21 -10.99 -10.94
CA PRO A 23 3.45 -11.04 -11.72
C PRO A 23 4.39 -9.86 -11.45
N ASP A 24 3.88 -8.77 -10.88
CA ASP A 24 4.60 -7.52 -10.65
C ASP A 24 4.74 -7.17 -9.16
N ALA A 25 5.74 -6.33 -8.84
CA ALA A 25 6.07 -5.97 -7.47
C ALA A 25 4.97 -5.15 -6.76
N SER A 26 4.21 -4.32 -7.49
CA SER A 26 3.10 -3.55 -6.89
C SER A 26 1.96 -4.47 -6.49
N GLY A 27 1.55 -5.39 -7.38
CA GLY A 27 0.56 -6.41 -7.09
C GLY A 27 1.00 -7.31 -5.93
N ALA A 28 2.26 -7.74 -5.91
CA ALA A 28 2.79 -8.59 -4.85
C ALA A 28 2.80 -7.86 -3.48
N ALA A 29 3.16 -6.57 -3.45
CA ALA A 29 3.11 -5.76 -2.23
C ALA A 29 1.66 -5.54 -1.73
N ALA A 30 0.72 -5.27 -2.64
CA ALA A 30 -0.70 -5.16 -2.32
C ALA A 30 -1.24 -6.47 -1.73
N ARG A 31 -0.89 -7.61 -2.35
CA ARG A 31 -1.25 -8.94 -1.84
C ARG A 31 -0.67 -9.18 -0.46
N LEU A 32 0.60 -8.85 -0.20
CA LEU A 32 1.16 -8.96 1.15
C LEU A 32 0.41 -8.11 2.17
N ASN A 33 -0.03 -6.92 1.79
CA ASN A 33 -0.80 -6.05 2.67
C ASN A 33 -2.18 -6.64 2.99
N GLU A 34 -2.88 -7.19 2.00
CA GLU A 34 -4.14 -7.94 2.20
C GLU A 34 -3.95 -9.10 3.18
N LEU A 35 -2.90 -9.90 2.98
CA LEU A 35 -2.60 -11.06 3.82
C LEU A 35 -2.27 -10.67 5.28
N ARG A 36 -1.60 -9.53 5.49
CA ARG A 36 -1.37 -8.96 6.83
C ARG A 36 -2.67 -8.53 7.51
N GLY A 37 -3.68 -8.16 6.72
CA GLY A 37 -5.01 -7.81 7.22
C GLY A 37 -5.93 -9.01 7.48
N ASP A 38 -5.54 -10.23 7.09
CA ASP A 38 -6.36 -11.44 7.23
C ASP A 38 -5.92 -12.27 8.46
N PRO A 39 -6.70 -12.25 9.57
CA PRO A 39 -6.36 -13.00 10.78
C PRO A 39 -6.36 -14.52 10.58
N ALA A 40 -7.19 -15.04 9.68
CA ALA A 40 -7.25 -16.47 9.42
C ALA A 40 -5.99 -16.94 8.70
N TRP A 41 -5.58 -16.18 7.68
CA TRP A 41 -4.32 -16.42 6.99
C TRP A 41 -3.12 -16.33 7.94
N LEU A 42 -3.06 -15.30 8.78
CA LEU A 42 -1.96 -15.12 9.74
C LEU A 42 -1.88 -16.27 10.74
N ASN A 43 -3.00 -16.73 11.28
CA ASN A 43 -3.03 -17.85 12.21
C ASN A 43 -2.54 -19.16 11.56
N GLU A 44 -2.93 -19.43 10.31
CA GLU A 44 -2.46 -20.61 9.58
C GLU A 44 -0.97 -20.51 9.23
N TYR A 45 -0.49 -19.33 8.84
CA TYR A 45 0.92 -19.07 8.58
C TYR A 45 1.78 -19.27 9.84
N LEU A 46 1.37 -18.67 10.97
CA LEU A 46 2.05 -18.83 12.27
C LEU A 46 1.94 -20.27 12.81
N GLY A 47 0.88 -20.98 12.44
CA GLY A 47 0.72 -22.42 12.70
C GLY A 47 1.61 -23.33 11.85
N GLY A 48 2.46 -22.77 10.98
CA GLY A 48 3.43 -23.54 10.18
C GLY A 48 2.91 -24.04 8.84
N SER A 49 1.87 -23.40 8.28
CA SER A 49 1.34 -23.73 6.94
C SER A 49 2.44 -23.61 5.87
N VAL A 50 2.85 -24.75 5.31
CA VAL A 50 3.84 -24.81 4.21
C VAL A 50 3.34 -24.06 2.97
N ARG A 51 2.02 -24.10 2.72
CA ARG A 51 1.38 -23.39 1.61
C ARG A 51 1.54 -21.87 1.75
N HIS A 52 1.23 -21.33 2.92
CA HIS A 52 1.36 -19.89 3.19
C HIS A 52 2.81 -19.44 3.28
N ALA A 53 3.70 -20.30 3.80
CA ALA A 53 5.14 -20.06 3.75
C ALA A 53 5.67 -19.99 2.31
N LYS A 54 5.13 -20.80 1.40
CA LYS A 54 5.42 -20.70 -0.02
C LYS A 54 4.87 -19.40 -0.63
N GLU A 55 3.60 -19.06 -0.38
CA GLU A 55 2.99 -17.81 -0.87
C GLU A 55 3.79 -16.58 -0.44
N MET A 56 4.15 -16.47 0.84
CA MET A 56 4.97 -15.37 1.38
C MET A 56 6.34 -15.28 0.70
N ARG A 57 7.02 -16.43 0.51
CA ARG A 57 8.32 -16.48 -0.16
C ARG A 57 8.23 -16.05 -1.61
N ASP A 58 7.22 -16.52 -2.34
CA ASP A 58 7.03 -16.22 -3.75
C ASP A 58 6.70 -14.73 -3.96
N LEU A 59 5.83 -14.16 -3.12
CA LEU A 59 5.52 -12.72 -3.14
C LEU A 59 6.76 -11.87 -2.89
N ARG A 60 7.58 -12.23 -1.89
CA ARG A 60 8.83 -11.52 -1.61
C ARG A 60 9.83 -11.63 -2.75
N ALA A 61 9.91 -12.80 -3.40
CA ALA A 61 10.76 -12.99 -4.57
C ALA A 61 10.30 -12.17 -5.79
N VAL A 62 9.00 -11.86 -5.93
CA VAL A 62 8.51 -10.93 -6.95
C VAL A 62 8.92 -9.49 -6.61
N ILE A 63 8.73 -9.06 -5.36
CA ILE A 63 9.12 -7.73 -4.86
C ILE A 63 10.62 -7.49 -5.05
N ASP A 64 11.45 -8.48 -4.72
CA ASP A 64 12.91 -8.40 -4.82
C ASP A 64 13.41 -8.31 -6.27
N ARG A 65 12.60 -8.75 -7.24
CA ARG A 65 12.89 -8.65 -8.68
C ARG A 65 12.29 -7.40 -9.34
N GLY A 66 11.64 -6.53 -8.56
CA GLY A 66 11.05 -5.29 -9.05
C GLY A 66 12.08 -4.32 -9.62
N GLY A 67 11.60 -3.33 -10.41
CA GLY A 67 12.47 -2.32 -11.03
C GLY A 67 13.14 -1.37 -10.03
N ASN A 68 12.62 -1.26 -8.80
CA ASN A 68 13.25 -0.52 -7.70
C ASN A 68 13.04 -1.29 -6.38
N PRO A 69 13.88 -2.31 -6.10
CA PRO A 69 13.66 -3.23 -4.98
C PRO A 69 13.65 -2.53 -3.62
N ASP A 70 14.32 -1.38 -3.48
CA ASP A 70 14.24 -0.58 -2.26
C ASP A 70 12.85 0.05 -2.10
N VAL A 71 12.31 0.71 -3.11
CA VAL A 71 10.95 1.26 -3.03
C VAL A 71 9.93 0.13 -2.86
N ASP A 72 10.08 -0.94 -3.61
CA ASP A 72 9.19 -2.10 -3.58
C ASP A 72 9.11 -2.77 -2.20
N ARG A 73 10.26 -2.98 -1.55
CA ARG A 73 10.32 -3.49 -0.18
C ARG A 73 9.68 -2.54 0.82
N ALA A 74 9.90 -1.23 0.67
CA ALA A 74 9.30 -0.24 1.56
C ALA A 74 7.77 -0.23 1.45
N ILE A 75 7.23 -0.27 0.23
CA ILE A 75 5.78 -0.39 0.00
C ILE A 75 5.27 -1.68 0.64
N ALA A 76 5.95 -2.80 0.44
CA ALA A 76 5.57 -4.07 1.05
C ALA A 76 5.76 -4.13 2.58
N GLY A 77 6.26 -3.07 3.22
CA GLY A 77 6.53 -3.04 4.65
C GLY A 77 7.59 -4.08 5.06
N VAL A 78 8.57 -4.31 4.20
CA VAL A 78 9.65 -5.27 4.38
C VAL A 78 10.85 -4.57 5.02
N LEU A 79 11.29 -5.10 6.15
CA LEU A 79 12.49 -4.64 6.87
C LEU A 79 13.78 -5.14 6.21
N ASP A 80 14.86 -4.40 6.41
CA ASP A 80 16.21 -4.79 6.02
C ASP A 80 16.65 -6.02 6.82
N ASP A 81 17.45 -6.89 6.22
CA ASP A 81 18.06 -8.06 6.88
C ASP A 81 19.28 -7.62 7.70
N ALA A 82 19.01 -6.78 8.71
CA ALA A 82 20.00 -6.18 9.58
C ALA A 82 19.41 -5.99 10.99
N PRO A 83 20.24 -6.11 12.04
CA PRO A 83 19.78 -5.90 13.42
C PRO A 83 19.30 -4.47 13.68
N ILE A 84 19.79 -3.50 12.91
CA ILE A 84 19.39 -2.09 13.00
C ILE A 84 18.87 -1.66 11.63
N GLN A 85 17.63 -1.16 11.62
CA GLN A 85 16.99 -0.67 10.41
C GLN A 85 17.52 0.72 10.03
N THR A 86 17.74 0.94 8.74
CA THR A 86 18.15 2.27 8.28
C THR A 86 17.02 3.27 8.45
N SER A 87 17.35 4.50 8.87
CA SER A 87 16.36 5.58 9.03
C SER A 87 15.59 5.84 7.74
N LYS A 88 16.27 5.71 6.59
CA LYS A 88 15.68 5.83 5.26
C LYS A 88 14.59 4.76 5.04
N ARG A 89 14.89 3.48 5.28
CA ARG A 89 13.92 2.38 5.15
C ARG A 89 12.67 2.62 6.00
N MET A 90 12.88 2.93 7.28
CA MET A 90 11.77 3.16 8.21
C MET A 90 10.92 4.37 7.79
N THR A 91 11.55 5.44 7.33
CA THR A 91 10.84 6.61 6.80
C THR A 91 9.99 6.25 5.58
N MET A 92 10.53 5.45 4.65
CA MET A 92 9.81 5.04 3.45
C MET A 92 8.61 4.14 3.79
N ILE A 93 8.77 3.17 4.71
CA ILE A 93 7.67 2.31 5.18
C ILE A 93 6.57 3.16 5.82
N GLY A 94 6.93 4.03 6.78
CA GLY A 94 5.97 4.89 7.46
C GLY A 94 5.29 5.88 6.51
N THR A 95 6.00 6.36 5.48
CA THR A 95 5.41 7.21 4.44
C THR A 95 4.40 6.43 3.60
N ALA A 96 4.71 5.18 3.21
CA ALA A 96 3.77 4.33 2.48
C ALA A 96 2.49 4.08 3.30
N GLU A 97 2.63 3.73 4.58
CA GLU A 97 1.51 3.53 5.51
C GLU A 97 0.67 4.80 5.66
N MET A 98 1.30 5.94 5.93
CA MET A 98 0.61 7.24 6.02
C MET A 98 -0.17 7.57 4.75
N LEU A 99 0.37 7.27 3.57
CA LEU A 99 -0.32 7.51 2.30
C LEU A 99 -1.52 6.59 2.12
N ARG A 100 -1.42 5.31 2.52
CA ARG A 100 -2.57 4.38 2.50
C ARG A 100 -3.67 4.78 3.44
N GLU A 101 -3.34 5.20 4.67
CA GLU A 101 -4.31 5.72 5.64
C GLU A 101 -5.09 6.92 5.10
N ARG A 102 -4.47 7.67 4.19
CA ARG A 102 -5.09 8.80 3.49
C ARG A 102 -5.76 8.40 2.17
N GLY A 103 -5.97 7.11 1.91
CA GLY A 103 -6.67 6.61 0.73
C GLY A 103 -5.89 6.74 -0.58
N VAL A 104 -4.56 6.88 -0.52
CA VAL A 104 -3.71 6.81 -1.71
C VAL A 104 -3.42 5.35 -2.02
N SER A 105 -3.65 4.92 -3.26
CA SER A 105 -3.46 3.54 -3.68
C SER A 105 -1.99 3.19 -3.93
N ASP A 106 -1.65 1.91 -3.72
CA ASP A 106 -0.34 1.35 -4.05
C ASP A 106 -0.10 1.22 -5.58
N THR A 107 -1.11 1.53 -6.41
CA THR A 107 -1.12 1.37 -7.89
C THR A 107 -0.26 2.39 -8.65
N GLY A 108 0.68 3.07 -7.99
CA GLY A 108 1.69 3.91 -8.66
C GLY A 108 2.07 5.17 -7.90
N VAL A 109 1.12 5.84 -7.24
CA VAL A 109 1.40 7.14 -6.58
C VAL A 109 2.39 6.96 -5.43
N ILE A 110 2.15 5.99 -4.54
CA ILE A 110 3.08 5.74 -3.42
C ILE A 110 4.47 5.42 -3.93
N ARG A 111 4.59 4.60 -4.99
CA ARG A 111 5.87 4.30 -5.64
C ARG A 111 6.56 5.56 -6.15
N GLN A 112 5.83 6.42 -6.86
CA GLN A 112 6.36 7.67 -7.41
C GLN A 112 6.90 8.59 -6.31
N VAL A 113 6.16 8.71 -5.19
CA VAL A 113 6.59 9.49 -4.03
C VAL A 113 7.88 8.93 -3.42
N LEU A 114 7.92 7.62 -3.20
CA LEU A 114 9.06 6.97 -2.56
C LEU A 114 10.30 6.90 -3.47
N ALA A 115 10.10 6.83 -4.79
CA ALA A 115 11.15 6.90 -5.78
C ALA A 115 11.75 8.31 -5.91
N GLY A 116 11.03 9.34 -5.44
CA GLY A 116 11.44 10.73 -5.57
C GLY A 116 11.33 11.25 -7.00
N ASP A 117 10.41 10.68 -7.79
CA ASP A 117 10.25 11.03 -9.20
C ASP A 117 9.91 12.52 -9.34
N SER A 118 10.62 13.18 -10.26
CA SER A 118 10.40 14.59 -10.54
C SER A 118 9.06 14.82 -11.25
N VAL A 119 8.43 15.95 -10.95
CA VAL A 119 7.22 16.44 -11.62
C VAL A 119 7.57 17.46 -12.69
N THR A 120 6.72 17.63 -13.69
CA THR A 120 6.89 18.70 -14.67
C THR A 120 6.62 20.07 -14.04
N PRO A 121 7.20 21.16 -14.57
CA PRO A 121 6.88 22.52 -14.12
C PRO A 121 5.37 22.84 -14.21
N GLN A 122 4.69 22.28 -15.22
CA GLN A 122 3.25 22.48 -15.43
C GLN A 122 2.41 21.79 -14.34
N GLU A 123 2.75 20.55 -13.98
CA GLU A 123 2.07 19.84 -12.88
C GLU A 123 2.27 20.55 -11.54
N HIS A 124 3.49 21.04 -11.29
CA HIS A 124 3.81 21.79 -10.08
C HIS A 124 2.99 23.08 -9.99
N ALA A 125 2.96 23.88 -11.05
CA ALA A 125 2.18 25.11 -11.10
C ALA A 125 0.67 24.85 -10.95
N ALA A 126 0.13 23.84 -11.64
CA ALA A 126 -1.28 23.46 -11.54
C ALA A 126 -1.65 22.99 -10.12
N ALA A 127 -0.76 22.26 -9.44
CA ALA A 127 -0.97 21.84 -8.06
C ALA A 127 -0.94 23.03 -7.09
N MET A 128 -0.02 23.98 -7.28
CA MET A 128 0.01 25.23 -6.49
C MET A 128 -1.28 26.04 -6.65
N GLU A 129 -1.74 26.24 -7.88
CA GLU A 129 -2.98 26.97 -8.17
C GLU A 129 -4.20 26.25 -7.57
N THR A 130 -4.27 24.94 -7.75
CA THR A 130 -5.37 24.14 -7.19
C THR A 130 -5.39 24.21 -5.66
N LYS A 131 -4.23 24.10 -5.01
CA LYS A 131 -4.13 24.25 -3.56
C LYS A 131 -4.57 25.65 -3.13
N ALA A 132 -4.14 26.70 -3.82
CA ALA A 132 -4.55 28.07 -3.52
C ALA A 132 -6.07 28.25 -3.65
N ARG A 133 -6.69 27.71 -4.70
CA ARG A 133 -8.14 27.74 -4.89
C ARG A 133 -8.88 27.03 -3.75
N LEU A 134 -8.45 25.81 -3.39
CA LEU A 134 -9.08 25.03 -2.32
C LEU A 134 -8.93 25.70 -0.95
N MET A 135 -7.83 26.40 -0.69
CA MET A 135 -7.65 27.14 0.57
C MET A 135 -8.48 28.42 0.67
N ASN A 136 -8.99 28.92 -0.45
CA ASN A 136 -9.98 30.01 -0.46
C ASN A 136 -11.43 29.51 -0.40
N ASP A 137 -11.66 28.21 -0.61
CA ASP A 137 -12.97 27.59 -0.48
C ASP A 137 -13.26 27.22 0.98
N GLN A 138 -14.14 27.98 1.62
CA GLN A 138 -14.52 27.78 3.02
C GLN A 138 -15.15 26.41 3.28
N ALA A 139 -15.90 25.85 2.33
CA ALA A 139 -16.50 24.54 2.48
C ALA A 139 -15.42 23.44 2.47
N PHE A 140 -14.42 23.58 1.60
CA PHE A 140 -13.28 22.67 1.59
C PHE A 140 -12.45 22.79 2.88
N VAL A 141 -12.13 24.00 3.32
CA VAL A 141 -11.35 24.23 4.55
C VAL A 141 -12.05 23.65 5.77
N ALA A 142 -13.37 23.82 5.89
CA ALA A 142 -14.15 23.23 6.97
C ALA A 142 -14.09 21.69 6.96
N ARG A 143 -14.25 21.06 5.79
CA ARG A 143 -14.11 19.60 5.64
C ARG A 143 -12.70 19.12 5.99
N TYR A 144 -11.68 19.79 5.48
CA TYR A 144 -10.29 19.43 5.71
C TYR A 144 -9.92 19.51 7.19
N THR A 145 -10.32 20.59 7.89
CA THR A 145 -10.06 20.78 9.33
C THR A 145 -10.89 19.86 10.21
N ALA A 146 -12.13 19.54 9.81
CA ALA A 146 -12.96 18.50 10.44
C ALA A 146 -12.42 17.07 10.22
N GLY A 147 -11.42 16.92 9.35
CA GLY A 147 -10.73 15.67 9.15
C GLY A 147 -11.32 14.74 8.10
N ASP A 148 -12.16 15.27 7.20
CA ASP A 148 -12.72 14.55 6.05
C ASP A 148 -11.65 13.84 5.24
N GLY A 149 -11.85 12.54 4.99
CA GLY A 149 -10.87 11.66 4.35
C GLY A 149 -10.50 12.10 2.93
N GLU A 150 -11.49 12.49 2.12
CA GLU A 150 -11.26 12.89 0.74
C GLU A 150 -10.55 14.26 0.67
N ALA A 151 -10.92 15.21 1.53
CA ALA A 151 -10.23 16.49 1.63
C ALA A 151 -8.77 16.31 2.06
N LYS A 152 -8.49 15.42 3.02
CA LYS A 152 -7.13 15.07 3.46
C LYS A 152 -6.32 14.38 2.36
N ARG A 153 -6.95 13.46 1.63
CA ARG A 153 -6.34 12.77 0.48
C ARG A 153 -5.93 13.78 -0.59
N GLN A 154 -6.88 14.63 -1.00
CA GLN A 154 -6.64 15.65 -2.03
C GLN A 154 -5.53 16.62 -1.62
N MET A 155 -5.55 17.14 -0.40
CA MET A 155 -4.50 18.03 0.09
C MET A 155 -3.13 17.33 0.18
N THR A 156 -3.11 16.06 0.57
CA THR A 156 -1.86 15.27 0.61
C THR A 156 -1.26 15.10 -0.77
N LEU A 157 -2.06 14.75 -1.78
CA LEU A 157 -1.59 14.62 -3.16
C LEU A 157 -1.03 15.93 -3.70
N LEU A 158 -1.70 17.06 -3.44
CA LEU A 158 -1.19 18.38 -3.83
C LEU A 158 0.13 18.71 -3.15
N ASN A 159 0.24 18.46 -1.83
CA ASN A 159 1.47 18.71 -1.09
C ASN A 159 2.63 17.85 -1.59
N VAL A 160 2.36 16.58 -1.91
CA VAL A 160 3.33 15.68 -2.52
C VAL A 160 3.89 16.30 -3.81
N ILE A 161 3.03 16.66 -4.77
CA ILE A 161 3.43 17.23 -6.06
C ILE A 161 4.24 18.53 -5.86
N ILE A 162 3.79 19.41 -4.95
CA ILE A 162 4.46 20.68 -4.68
C ILE A 162 5.83 20.49 -4.03
N SER A 163 5.99 19.45 -3.20
CA SER A 163 7.25 19.12 -2.53
C SER A 163 8.23 18.32 -3.39
N SER A 164 7.76 17.73 -4.49
CA SER A 164 8.59 16.97 -5.42
C SER A 164 9.57 17.88 -6.17
N SER A 165 10.70 17.30 -6.59
CA SER A 165 11.65 17.99 -7.45
C SER A 165 11.01 18.29 -8.82
N ILE A 166 11.33 19.45 -9.41
CA ILE A 166 10.86 19.82 -10.75
C ILE A 166 11.86 19.29 -11.77
N LYS A 167 11.37 18.65 -12.83
CA LYS A 167 12.20 18.26 -14.00
C LYS A 167 12.82 19.52 -14.57
N VAL A 168 14.13 19.69 -14.38
CA VAL A 168 14.90 20.71 -15.09
C VAL A 168 14.97 20.27 -16.55
N ALA A 169 14.38 21.05 -17.46
CA ALA A 169 14.56 20.82 -18.88
C ALA A 169 16.06 20.83 -19.17
N ALA A 170 16.59 19.74 -19.75
CA ALA A 170 17.96 19.73 -20.23
C ALA A 170 18.14 20.91 -21.19
N ALA A 171 19.04 21.82 -20.83
CA ALA A 171 19.46 22.93 -21.67
C ALA A 171 20.35 22.44 -22.82
#